data_AF-A0A4R8LHV3-F1
#
_entry.id   AF-A0A4R8LHV3-F1
#
_cell.length_a   1.000
_cell.length_b   1.000
_cell.length_c   1.000
_cell.angle_alpha   90.00
_cell.angle_beta   90.00
_cell.angle_gamma   90.00
#
_symmetry.space_group_name_H-M   'P 1'
#
loop_
_entity.id
_entity.type
_entity.pdbx_description
1 polymer ?
#
loop_
_entity_poly.entity_id
_entity_poly.type
_entity_poly.pdbx_seq_one_letter_code
_entity_poly.pdbx_strand_id
1 'polypeptide(L)'
;MFTAGATTAMEKVIGFRVYDTYANDLDGHQQLVCVFDSDTGVFKGIVIGNLLGAVRTGAIGGVAIKAMARKDAEHVAVIGTGMQARTQLEAAVAVRDIQRVRVFSRNHENREAFAAEMAKKLDIEVVAVDSPKSCIQGADIVICATNSGTPDEERIIQLSDVVTGKMPGRKGQDDITLFCSVGLAGTEVVVANEIMKAAVGRA
;
A
#
# COMPACT_ATOMS: atom_id res chain seq x y z
N MET A 1 -19.69 3.39 -4.46
CA MET A 1 -18.75 2.96 -5.52
C MET A 1 -18.76 1.45 -5.64
N PHE A 2 -18.65 0.95 -6.88
CA PHE A 2 -18.61 -0.48 -7.20
C PHE A 2 -17.41 -0.75 -8.09
N THR A 3 -16.56 -1.72 -7.73
CA THR A 3 -15.45 -2.19 -8.57
C THR A 3 -15.56 -3.70 -8.73
N ALA A 4 -15.23 -4.20 -9.92
CA ALA A 4 -15.15 -5.64 -10.18
C ALA A 4 -13.76 -5.98 -10.70
N GLY A 5 -13.35 -7.22 -10.48
CA GLY A 5 -12.08 -7.72 -10.98
C GLY A 5 -12.04 -9.22 -11.06
N ALA A 6 -11.15 -9.71 -11.91
CA ALA A 6 -10.88 -11.12 -12.06
C ALA A 6 -9.38 -11.35 -12.30
N THR A 7 -8.93 -12.51 -11.86
CA THR A 7 -7.65 -13.10 -12.26
C THR A 7 -7.94 -14.54 -12.65
N THR A 8 -7.91 -14.79 -13.95
CA THR A 8 -8.33 -16.08 -14.55
C THR A 8 -7.16 -17.02 -14.78
N ALA A 9 -5.91 -16.53 -14.67
CA ALA A 9 -4.71 -17.30 -14.98
C ALA A 9 -4.02 -17.88 -13.73
N MET A 10 -3.81 -17.07 -12.68
CA MET A 10 -3.05 -17.52 -11.49
C MET A 10 -3.96 -17.95 -10.35
N GLU A 11 -4.82 -17.05 -9.86
CA GLU A 11 -5.62 -17.31 -8.65
C GLU A 11 -7.04 -17.84 -8.93
N LYS A 12 -7.47 -17.76 -10.20
CA LYS A 12 -8.80 -18.21 -10.66
C LYS A 12 -9.94 -17.70 -9.78
N VAL A 13 -9.97 -16.39 -9.59
CA VAL A 13 -11.01 -15.71 -8.83
C VAL A 13 -11.61 -14.55 -9.60
N ILE A 14 -12.91 -14.36 -9.41
CA ILE A 14 -13.67 -13.20 -9.88
C ILE A 14 -14.47 -12.65 -8.69
N GLY A 15 -14.71 -11.35 -8.69
CA GLY A 15 -15.42 -10.75 -7.59
C GLY A 15 -15.67 -9.26 -7.78
N PHE A 16 -16.21 -8.67 -6.72
CA PHE A 16 -16.49 -7.25 -6.68
C PHE A 16 -16.35 -6.69 -5.28
N ARG A 17 -16.16 -5.38 -5.22
CA ARG A 17 -16.11 -4.58 -4.01
C ARG A 17 -17.17 -3.49 -4.06
N VAL A 18 -17.85 -3.30 -2.94
CA VAL A 18 -18.73 -2.13 -2.69
C VAL A 18 -18.14 -1.34 -1.54
N TYR A 19 -18.03 -0.02 -1.73
CA TYR A 19 -17.57 0.92 -0.72
C TYR A 19 -18.16 2.30 -0.99
N ASP A 20 -18.23 3.15 0.01
CA ASP A 20 -18.65 4.54 -0.17
C ASP A 20 -17.45 5.51 -0.27
N THR A 21 -17.75 6.75 -0.61
CA THR A 21 -16.78 7.86 -0.71
C THR A 21 -17.33 9.09 0.00
N TYR A 22 -18.17 8.89 1.02
CA TYR A 22 -18.84 10.01 1.68
C TYR A 22 -17.82 10.85 2.44
N ALA A 23 -17.95 12.18 2.35
CA ALA A 23 -16.98 13.11 2.94
C ALA A 23 -17.00 13.15 4.47
N ASN A 24 -18.09 12.67 5.08
CA ASN A 24 -18.26 12.61 6.52
C ASN A 24 -17.93 11.20 6.98
N ASP A 25 -16.70 11.03 7.46
CA ASP A 25 -16.19 9.80 8.07
C ASP A 25 -16.94 9.53 9.38
N LEU A 26 -18.14 8.99 9.27
CA LEU A 26 -18.81 8.39 10.41
C LEU A 26 -18.09 7.06 10.62
N ASP A 27 -17.61 6.81 11.84
CA ASP A 27 -16.78 5.68 12.31
C ASP A 27 -17.27 4.24 11.96
N GLY A 28 -18.26 4.09 11.07
CA GLY A 28 -18.86 2.86 10.60
C GLY A 28 -18.86 2.64 9.07
N HIS A 29 -18.03 3.35 8.30
CA HIS A 29 -17.91 3.04 6.85
C HIS A 29 -17.35 1.64 6.64
N GLN A 30 -18.19 0.76 6.10
CA GLN A 30 -17.82 -0.60 5.76
C GLN A 30 -17.75 -0.76 4.25
N GLN A 31 -16.72 -1.47 3.83
CA GLN A 31 -16.67 -2.04 2.49
C GLN A 31 -16.90 -3.54 2.59
N LEU A 32 -17.39 -4.11 1.51
CA LEU A 32 -17.47 -5.55 1.34
C LEU A 32 -16.77 -5.95 0.06
N VAL A 33 -16.15 -7.13 0.06
CA VAL A 33 -15.58 -7.76 -1.12
C VAL A 33 -16.11 -9.18 -1.21
N CYS A 34 -16.81 -9.49 -2.30
CA CYS A 34 -17.28 -10.83 -2.60
C CYS A 34 -16.32 -11.51 -3.57
N VAL A 35 -16.05 -12.79 -3.34
CA VAL A 35 -15.17 -13.61 -4.19
C VAL A 35 -15.90 -14.87 -4.63
N PHE A 36 -15.73 -15.19 -5.90
CA PHE A 36 -16.22 -16.38 -6.56
C PHE A 36 -15.04 -17.08 -7.25
N ASP A 37 -15.16 -18.38 -7.43
CA ASP A 37 -14.32 -19.13 -8.34
C ASP A 37 -14.57 -18.69 -9.78
N SER A 38 -13.52 -18.36 -10.54
CA SER A 38 -13.71 -17.87 -11.91
C SER A 38 -14.09 -18.95 -12.92
N ASP A 39 -13.76 -20.22 -12.64
CA ASP A 39 -13.99 -21.33 -13.56
C ASP A 39 -15.39 -21.92 -13.34
N THR A 40 -15.82 -22.02 -12.09
CA THR A 40 -17.07 -22.70 -11.70
C THR A 40 -18.20 -21.74 -11.31
N GLY A 41 -17.88 -20.48 -11.00
CA GLY A 41 -18.86 -19.51 -10.47
C GLY A 41 -19.28 -19.75 -9.02
N VAL A 42 -18.68 -20.74 -8.33
CA VAL A 42 -19.00 -21.04 -6.93
C VAL A 42 -18.58 -19.87 -6.03
N PHE A 43 -19.48 -19.44 -5.15
CA PHE A 43 -19.20 -18.41 -4.15
C PHE A 43 -18.18 -18.93 -3.13
N LYS A 44 -17.05 -18.22 -2.99
CA LYS A 44 -15.96 -18.58 -2.06
C LYS A 44 -16.13 -17.88 -0.71
N GLY A 45 -16.67 -16.66 -0.70
CA GLY A 45 -16.91 -15.94 0.54
C GLY A 45 -16.93 -14.42 0.39
N ILE A 46 -17.08 -13.76 1.53
CA ILE A 46 -17.17 -12.31 1.66
C ILE A 46 -16.22 -11.81 2.75
N VAL A 47 -15.52 -10.72 2.48
CA VAL A 47 -14.73 -9.98 3.47
C VAL A 47 -15.39 -8.63 3.71
N ILE A 48 -15.70 -8.31 4.97
CA ILE A 48 -16.33 -7.05 5.38
C ILE A 48 -15.36 -6.26 6.26
N GLY A 49 -15.23 -4.96 6.02
CA GLY A 49 -14.45 -4.04 6.84
C GLY A 49 -13.43 -3.21 6.05
N ASN A 50 -13.02 -2.08 6.62
CA ASN A 50 -12.21 -1.04 5.95
C ASN A 50 -10.71 -1.39 5.77
N LEU A 51 -10.18 -2.37 6.50
CA LEU A 51 -8.76 -2.72 6.48
C LEU A 51 -8.28 -3.25 5.11
N LEU A 52 -9.09 -4.06 4.42
CA LEU A 52 -8.70 -4.67 3.13
C LEU A 52 -8.29 -3.61 2.10
N GLY A 53 -9.08 -2.54 1.98
CA GLY A 53 -8.82 -1.41 1.10
C GLY A 53 -7.53 -0.65 1.44
N ALA A 54 -7.14 -0.59 2.72
CA ALA A 54 -5.85 -0.02 3.11
C ALA A 54 -4.70 -0.98 2.77
N VAL A 55 -4.81 -2.25 3.19
CA VAL A 55 -3.80 -3.28 2.94
C VAL A 55 -3.51 -3.44 1.45
N ARG A 56 -4.53 -3.49 0.60
CA ARG A 56 -4.34 -3.59 -0.86
C ARG A 56 -3.61 -2.37 -1.43
N THR A 57 -3.89 -1.17 -0.90
CA THR A 57 -3.22 0.06 -1.36
C THR A 57 -1.76 0.07 -0.94
N GLY A 58 -1.47 -0.32 0.30
CA GLY A 58 -0.10 -0.54 0.80
C GLY A 58 0.64 -1.59 -0.04
N ALA A 59 0.03 -2.74 -0.31
CA ALA A 59 0.63 -3.83 -1.07
C ALA A 59 1.01 -3.40 -2.51
N ILE A 60 0.18 -2.61 -3.19
CA ILE A 60 0.52 -2.03 -4.50
C ILE A 60 1.76 -1.13 -4.39
N GLY A 61 1.87 -0.32 -3.34
CA GLY A 61 3.07 0.45 -3.06
C GLY A 61 4.29 -0.41 -2.76
N GLY A 62 4.12 -1.51 -2.03
CA GLY A 62 5.16 -2.53 -1.84
C GLY A 62 5.65 -3.13 -3.16
N VAL A 63 4.76 -3.42 -4.12
CA VAL A 63 5.15 -3.88 -5.46
C VAL A 63 5.98 -2.81 -6.18
N ALA A 64 5.57 -1.54 -6.10
CA ALA A 64 6.31 -0.43 -6.68
C ALA A 64 7.69 -0.25 -6.04
N ILE A 65 7.79 -0.30 -4.71
CA ILE A 65 9.06 -0.28 -3.97
C ILE A 65 9.93 -1.45 -4.40
N LYS A 66 9.36 -2.67 -4.45
CA LYS A 66 10.10 -3.86 -4.85
C LYS A 66 10.71 -3.73 -6.23
N ALA A 67 9.97 -3.15 -7.17
CA ALA A 67 10.39 -2.99 -8.57
C ALA A 67 11.35 -1.82 -8.79
N MET A 68 11.20 -0.71 -8.06
CA MET A 68 11.84 0.57 -8.39
C MET A 68 12.77 1.14 -7.32
N ALA A 69 12.63 0.78 -6.05
CA ALA A 69 13.55 1.24 -5.01
C ALA A 69 14.90 0.53 -5.12
N ARG A 70 15.97 1.18 -4.65
CA ARG A 70 17.29 0.54 -4.56
C ARG A 70 17.20 -0.76 -3.77
N LYS A 71 18.03 -1.75 -4.12
CA LYS A 71 18.02 -3.06 -3.45
C LYS A 71 18.58 -2.98 -2.02
N ASP A 72 19.50 -2.05 -1.80
CA ASP A 72 20.15 -1.71 -0.53
C ASP A 72 19.42 -0.58 0.23
N ALA A 73 18.13 -0.38 -0.04
CA ALA A 73 17.35 0.63 0.66
C ALA A 73 17.06 0.17 2.11
N GLU A 74 17.53 0.93 3.09
CA GLU A 74 17.44 0.63 4.53
C GLU A 74 16.75 1.75 5.31
N HIS A 75 16.62 2.95 4.73
CA HIS A 75 16.09 4.14 5.40
C HIS A 75 14.82 4.64 4.74
N VAL A 76 13.73 4.71 5.51
CA VAL A 76 12.42 5.18 5.03
C VAL A 76 12.04 6.49 5.70
N ALA A 77 11.58 7.46 4.91
CA ALA A 77 10.88 8.64 5.41
C ALA A 77 9.38 8.50 5.15
N VAL A 78 8.56 8.79 6.16
CA VAL A 78 7.11 8.76 6.07
C VAL A 78 6.56 10.16 6.33
N ILE A 79 5.83 10.70 5.36
CA ILE A 79 5.11 11.97 5.49
C ILE A 79 3.60 11.66 5.61
N GLY A 80 3.06 11.90 6.80
CA GLY A 80 1.69 11.56 7.19
C GLY A 80 1.64 10.35 8.14
N THR A 81 0.61 10.31 8.99
CA THR A 81 0.49 9.33 10.08
C THR A 81 -0.87 8.62 10.08
N GLY A 82 -1.53 8.57 8.91
CA GLY A 82 -2.82 7.92 8.71
C GLY A 82 -2.72 6.42 8.42
N MET A 83 -3.85 5.78 8.10
CA MET A 83 -3.92 4.34 7.80
C MET A 83 -3.09 3.95 6.56
N GLN A 84 -3.04 4.80 5.54
CA GLN A 84 -2.22 4.56 4.34
C GLN A 84 -0.73 4.57 4.67
N ALA A 85 -0.27 5.46 5.55
CA ALA A 85 1.14 5.51 5.96
C ALA A 85 1.57 4.20 6.65
N ARG A 86 0.71 3.62 7.50
CA ARG A 86 0.96 2.35 8.19
C ARG A 86 1.12 1.20 7.20
N THR A 87 0.12 1.01 6.34
CA THR A 87 0.10 -0.10 5.38
C THR A 87 1.17 0.02 4.29
N GLN A 88 1.54 1.24 3.89
CA GLN A 88 2.68 1.47 3.00
C GLN A 88 4.01 1.14 3.67
N LEU A 89 4.20 1.52 4.94
CA LEU A 89 5.40 1.19 5.69
C LEU A 89 5.53 -0.33 5.92
N GLU A 90 4.43 -0.99 6.29
CA GLU A 90 4.37 -2.46 6.39
C GLU A 90 4.78 -3.13 5.08
N ALA A 91 4.26 -2.63 3.95
CA ALA A 91 4.59 -3.16 2.63
C ALA A 91 6.05 -2.89 2.24
N ALA A 92 6.63 -1.75 2.65
CA ALA A 92 8.03 -1.44 2.42
C ALA A 92 8.96 -2.40 3.18
N VAL A 93 8.69 -2.63 4.46
CA VAL A 93 9.44 -3.60 5.30
C VAL A 93 9.29 -5.02 4.79
N ALA A 94 8.13 -5.38 4.22
CA ALA A 94 7.93 -6.70 3.64
C ALA A 94 8.78 -6.97 2.38
N VAL A 95 9.33 -5.94 1.73
CA VAL A 95 10.05 -6.07 0.45
C VAL A 95 11.48 -5.51 0.46
N ARG A 96 11.91 -4.88 1.57
CA ARG A 96 13.24 -4.32 1.78
C ARG A 96 13.66 -4.50 3.24
N ASP A 97 14.97 -4.61 3.46
CA ASP A 97 15.55 -4.75 4.79
C ASP A 97 15.66 -3.38 5.49
N ILE A 98 14.51 -2.83 5.88
CA ILE A 98 14.43 -1.48 6.46
C ILE A 98 14.93 -1.49 7.90
N GLN A 99 15.97 -0.70 8.16
CA GLN A 99 16.60 -0.59 9.48
C GLN A 99 16.10 0.62 10.28
N ARG A 100 15.77 1.72 9.59
CA ARG A 100 15.34 2.97 10.25
C ARG A 100 14.24 3.66 9.49
N VAL A 101 13.28 4.18 10.24
CA VAL A 101 12.16 4.97 9.74
C VAL A 101 12.14 6.32 10.43
N ARG A 102 11.95 7.39 9.66
CA ARG A 102 11.60 8.71 10.20
C ARG A 102 10.18 9.05 9.80
N VAL A 103 9.42 9.63 10.70
CA VAL A 103 8.03 10.05 10.45
C VAL A 103 7.83 11.52 10.77
N PHE A 104 7.13 12.22 9.89
CA PHE A 104 6.65 13.57 10.12
C PHE A 104 5.16 13.68 9.82
N SER A 105 4.43 14.35 10.70
CA SER A 105 3.12 14.92 10.41
C SER A 105 2.93 16.23 11.18
N ARG A 106 1.93 17.02 10.78
CA ARG A 106 1.65 18.34 11.37
C ARG A 106 1.32 18.28 12.86
N ASN A 107 0.60 17.23 13.28
CA ASN A 107 0.23 17.04 14.67
C ASN A 107 1.32 16.20 15.36
N HIS A 108 1.93 16.77 16.40
CA HIS A 108 3.02 16.14 17.15
C HIS A 108 2.58 14.82 17.82
N GLU A 109 1.45 14.84 18.53
CA GLU A 109 0.92 13.65 19.23
C GLU A 109 0.67 12.49 18.25
N ASN A 110 0.12 12.78 17.07
CA ASN A 110 -0.14 11.77 16.05
C ASN A 110 1.14 11.13 15.50
N ARG A 111 2.23 11.89 15.34
CA ARG A 111 3.51 11.32 14.85
C ARG A 111 4.25 10.54 15.92
N GLU A 112 4.20 10.96 17.18
CA GLU A 112 4.72 10.19 18.32
C GLU A 112 3.97 8.86 18.47
N ALA A 113 2.63 8.91 18.44
CA ALA A 113 1.79 7.71 18.53
C ALA A 113 2.06 6.73 17.38
N PHE A 114 2.16 7.23 16.14
CA PHE A 114 2.53 6.42 14.99
C PHE A 114 3.92 5.79 15.16
N ALA A 115 4.91 6.56 15.62
CA ALA A 115 6.27 6.06 15.80
C ALA A 115 6.30 4.91 16.82
N ALA A 116 5.67 5.10 17.99
CA ALA A 116 5.58 4.07 19.02
C ALA A 116 4.82 2.81 18.54
N GLU A 117 3.69 2.99 17.86
CA GLU A 117 2.89 1.90 17.30
C GLU A 117 3.70 1.07 16.29
N MET A 118 4.29 1.73 15.29
CA MET A 118 4.98 1.06 14.20
C MET A 118 6.31 0.48 14.62
N ALA A 119 7.05 1.13 15.53
CA ALA A 119 8.27 0.56 16.11
C ALA A 119 7.97 -0.77 16.81
N LYS A 120 6.93 -0.80 17.64
CA LYS A 120 6.50 -2.03 18.32
C LYS A 120 5.99 -3.09 17.34
N LYS A 121 5.20 -2.69 16.34
CA LYS A 121 4.57 -3.63 15.39
C LYS A 121 5.58 -4.28 14.45
N LEU A 122 6.57 -3.53 13.99
CA LEU A 122 7.52 -3.95 12.97
C LEU A 122 8.87 -4.39 13.55
N ASP A 123 9.11 -4.13 14.84
CA ASP A 123 10.39 -4.40 15.50
C ASP A 123 11.58 -3.67 14.82
N ILE A 124 11.37 -2.40 14.46
CA ILE A 124 12.37 -1.53 13.81
C ILE A 124 12.40 -0.15 14.47
N GLU A 125 13.51 0.59 14.30
CA GLU A 125 13.63 1.97 14.78
C GLU A 125 12.68 2.90 13.99
N VAL A 126 11.70 3.50 14.68
CA VAL A 126 10.82 4.53 14.09
C VAL A 126 10.90 5.80 14.94
N VAL A 127 11.35 6.89 14.33
CA VAL A 127 11.60 8.17 15.01
C VAL A 127 10.70 9.26 14.46
N ALA A 128 9.92 9.89 15.34
CA ALA A 128 9.21 11.12 15.01
C ALA A 128 10.21 12.29 14.93
N VAL A 129 10.08 13.10 13.87
CA VAL A 129 10.94 14.27 13.67
C VAL A 129 10.12 15.54 13.49
N ASP A 130 10.75 16.70 13.67
CA ASP A 130 10.03 17.98 13.77
C ASP A 130 9.84 18.73 12.45
N SER A 131 10.39 18.23 11.34
CA SER A 131 10.22 18.87 10.03
C SER A 131 10.15 17.87 8.88
N PRO A 132 9.45 18.19 7.77
CA PRO A 132 9.50 17.37 6.55
C PRO A 132 10.93 17.23 6.02
N LYS A 133 11.74 18.29 6.12
CA LYS A 133 13.11 18.33 5.61
C LYS A 133 14.01 17.33 6.35
N SER A 134 13.97 17.32 7.68
CA SER A 134 14.74 16.36 8.48
C SER A 134 14.24 14.92 8.32
N CYS A 135 12.95 14.75 7.99
CA CYS A 135 12.37 13.43 7.71
C CYS A 135 12.99 12.80 6.46
N ILE A 136 13.00 13.53 5.34
CA ILE A 136 13.43 12.99 4.03
C ILE A 136 14.96 12.97 3.84
N GLN A 137 15.72 13.71 4.66
CA GLN A 137 17.16 13.85 4.47
C GLN A 137 17.89 12.51 4.66
N GLY A 138 18.48 11.98 3.58
CA GLY A 138 19.19 10.70 3.60
C GLY A 138 18.27 9.48 3.64
N ALA A 139 16.98 9.64 3.32
CA ALA A 139 16.08 8.52 3.13
C ALA A 139 16.25 7.91 1.73
N ASP A 140 16.16 6.58 1.66
CA ASP A 140 16.23 5.82 0.40
C ASP A 140 14.85 5.72 -0.27
N ILE A 141 13.81 5.72 0.57
CA ILE A 141 12.41 5.64 0.17
C ILE A 141 11.65 6.74 0.91
N VAL A 142 10.83 7.49 0.18
CA VAL A 142 9.92 8.48 0.75
C VAL A 142 8.48 8.04 0.48
N ILE A 143 7.72 7.80 1.54
CA ILE A 143 6.29 7.51 1.49
C ILE A 143 5.53 8.79 1.80
N CYS A 144 4.84 9.32 0.80
CA CYS A 144 3.93 10.45 0.96
C CYS A 144 2.49 9.95 0.96
N ALA A 145 1.86 9.94 2.13
CA ALA A 145 0.45 9.57 2.30
C ALA A 145 -0.39 10.83 2.57
N THR A 146 -0.28 11.81 1.68
CA THR A 146 -0.94 13.12 1.77
C THR A 146 -1.80 13.39 0.54
N ASN A 147 -2.89 14.15 0.70
CA ASN A 147 -3.76 14.58 -0.41
C ASN A 147 -3.12 15.73 -1.23
N SER A 148 -2.01 15.46 -1.91
CA SER A 148 -1.40 16.38 -2.89
C SER A 148 -1.71 15.92 -4.31
N GLY A 149 -1.90 16.87 -5.24
CA GLY A 149 -2.21 16.57 -6.64
C GLY A 149 -1.12 15.76 -7.35
N THR A 150 -1.53 15.03 -8.39
CA THR A 150 -0.66 14.23 -9.25
C THR A 150 0.29 15.15 -10.04
N PRO A 151 1.59 14.84 -10.12
CA PRO A 151 2.53 15.59 -10.97
C PRO A 151 2.28 15.33 -12.46
N ASP A 152 2.95 16.12 -13.30
CA ASP A 152 2.96 16.12 -14.77
C ASP A 152 2.66 14.74 -15.40
N GLU A 153 1.42 14.56 -15.88
CA GLU A 153 0.88 13.29 -16.37
C GLU A 153 1.61 12.75 -17.60
N GLU A 154 2.28 13.63 -18.38
CA GLU A 154 2.98 13.28 -19.61
C GLU A 154 4.22 12.40 -19.38
N ARG A 155 4.70 12.30 -18.12
CA ARG A 155 5.89 11.51 -17.75
C ARG A 155 5.55 10.20 -17.03
N ILE A 156 4.29 9.84 -16.93
CA ILE A 156 3.83 8.65 -16.19
C ILE A 156 3.82 7.43 -17.10
N ILE A 157 4.48 6.36 -16.66
CA ILE A 157 4.40 5.02 -17.28
C ILE A 157 3.65 4.05 -16.37
N GLN A 158 3.08 2.99 -16.94
CA GLN A 158 2.34 1.99 -16.19
C GLN A 158 3.28 1.12 -15.33
N LEU A 159 2.91 0.91 -14.06
CA LEU A 159 3.68 0.02 -13.18
C LEU A 159 3.74 -1.41 -13.73
N SER A 160 2.69 -1.88 -14.40
CA SER A 160 2.67 -3.21 -15.03
C SER A 160 3.75 -3.37 -16.10
N ASP A 161 4.04 -2.34 -16.88
CA ASP A 161 5.10 -2.39 -17.90
C ASP A 161 6.48 -2.47 -17.26
N VAL A 162 6.68 -1.81 -16.11
CA VAL A 162 7.91 -1.93 -15.31
C VAL A 162 8.04 -3.33 -14.71
N VAL A 163 6.98 -3.83 -14.06
CA VAL A 163 6.98 -5.14 -13.39
C VAL A 163 7.16 -6.29 -14.39
N THR A 164 6.61 -6.17 -15.60
CA THR A 164 6.75 -7.17 -16.68
C THR A 164 8.01 -6.98 -17.52
N GLY A 165 8.83 -5.97 -17.22
CA GLY A 165 10.08 -5.70 -17.93
C GLY A 165 9.93 -5.08 -19.33
N LYS A 166 8.71 -4.69 -19.73
CA LYS A 166 8.47 -3.96 -20.99
C LYS A 166 9.08 -2.57 -20.98
N MET A 167 9.06 -1.92 -19.81
CA MET A 167 9.69 -0.63 -19.58
C MET A 167 10.71 -0.77 -18.44
N PRO A 168 11.84 -0.05 -18.50
CA PRO A 168 12.79 -0.04 -17.40
C PRO A 168 12.18 0.67 -16.19
N GLY A 169 12.39 0.12 -15.00
CA GLY A 169 12.16 0.82 -13.73
C GLY A 169 13.33 1.76 -13.44
N ARG A 170 13.94 1.61 -12.26
CA ARG A 170 15.21 2.25 -11.94
C ARG A 170 16.32 1.79 -12.90
N LYS A 171 17.08 2.73 -13.45
CA LYS A 171 18.21 2.47 -14.36
C LYS A 171 19.56 2.62 -13.67
N GLY A 172 19.64 3.48 -12.64
CA GLY A 172 20.87 3.76 -11.89
C GLY A 172 20.64 4.03 -10.40
N GLN A 173 21.74 4.08 -9.65
CA GLN A 173 21.70 4.35 -8.20
C GLN A 173 21.28 5.79 -7.91
N ASP A 174 21.62 6.73 -8.80
CA ASP A 174 21.31 8.16 -8.67
C ASP A 174 19.89 8.54 -9.16
N ASP A 175 19.14 7.59 -9.73
CA ASP A 175 17.78 7.86 -10.22
C ASP A 175 16.83 8.16 -9.06
N ILE A 176 15.95 9.15 -9.26
CA ILE A 176 14.77 9.37 -8.42
C ILE A 176 13.57 8.77 -9.14
N THR A 177 12.93 7.78 -8.51
CA THR A 177 11.71 7.15 -9.03
C THR A 177 10.52 7.62 -8.21
N LEU A 178 9.43 8.01 -8.88
CA LEU A 178 8.18 8.39 -8.23
C LEU A 178 7.07 7.41 -8.61
N PHE A 179 6.34 6.93 -7.61
CA PHE A 179 5.14 6.12 -7.80
C PHE A 179 3.91 6.86 -7.30
N CYS A 180 2.95 7.08 -8.19
CA CYS A 180 1.65 7.68 -7.86
C CYS A 180 0.57 6.61 -7.95
N SER A 181 -0.01 6.23 -6.81
CA SER A 181 -1.07 5.22 -6.77
C SER A 181 -2.45 5.87 -6.70
N VAL A 182 -3.28 5.62 -7.73
CA VAL A 182 -4.72 5.91 -7.70
C VAL A 182 -5.56 4.66 -7.35
N GLY A 183 -4.88 3.53 -7.11
CA GLY A 183 -5.50 2.23 -6.91
C GLY A 183 -5.81 1.51 -8.22
N LEU A 184 -5.83 0.19 -8.16
CA LEU A 184 -6.18 -0.68 -9.29
C LEU A 184 -7.41 -1.49 -8.91
N ALA A 185 -8.51 -1.26 -9.61
CA ALA A 185 -9.75 -2.01 -9.41
C ALA A 185 -9.50 -3.50 -9.62
N GLY A 186 -10.08 -4.33 -8.75
CA GLY A 186 -10.01 -5.79 -8.86
C GLY A 186 -8.89 -6.42 -8.05
N THR A 187 -7.87 -5.65 -7.62
CA THR A 187 -6.84 -6.14 -6.69
C THR A 187 -7.44 -6.56 -5.34
N GLU A 188 -8.58 -5.98 -4.98
CA GLU A 188 -9.29 -6.30 -3.73
C GLU A 188 -9.80 -7.73 -3.70
N VAL A 189 -10.20 -8.30 -4.84
CA VAL A 189 -10.68 -9.68 -4.97
C VAL A 189 -9.54 -10.65 -4.68
N VAL A 190 -8.33 -10.35 -5.19
CA VAL A 190 -7.13 -11.16 -4.96
C VAL A 190 -6.74 -11.13 -3.50
N VAL A 191 -6.68 -9.94 -2.89
CA VAL A 191 -6.34 -9.80 -1.46
C VAL A 191 -7.40 -10.48 -0.57
N ALA A 192 -8.69 -10.35 -0.90
CA ALA A 192 -9.77 -11.02 -0.17
C ALA A 192 -9.60 -12.55 -0.22
N ASN A 193 -9.27 -13.10 -1.39
CA ASN A 193 -9.04 -14.54 -1.56
C ASN A 193 -7.88 -15.03 -0.67
N GLU A 194 -6.77 -14.31 -0.63
CA GLU A 194 -5.63 -14.68 0.23
C GLU A 194 -5.97 -14.59 1.73
N ILE A 195 -6.71 -13.56 2.14
CA ILE A 195 -7.20 -13.44 3.53
C ILE A 195 -8.08 -14.64 3.89
N MET A 196 -9.00 -15.04 3.01
CA MET A 196 -9.89 -16.18 3.25
C MET A 196 -9.12 -17.51 3.33
N LYS A 197 -8.16 -17.75 2.43
CA LYS A 197 -7.29 -18.93 2.50
C LYS A 197 -6.54 -18.98 3.85
N ALA A 198 -5.96 -17.86 4.28
CA ALA A 198 -5.24 -17.76 5.54
C ALA A 198 -6.14 -17.95 6.77
N ALA A 199 -7.41 -17.52 6.70
CA ALA A 199 -8.38 -17.72 7.78
C ALA A 199 -8.84 -19.18 7.90
N VAL A 200 -9.10 -19.85 6.77
CA VAL A 200 -9.54 -21.26 6.74
C VAL A 200 -8.39 -22.20 7.16
N GLY A 201 -7.15 -21.91 6.78
CA GLY A 201 -5.99 -22.70 7.21
C GLY A 201 -5.61 -22.59 8.70
N ARG A 202 -6.33 -21.77 9.47
CA ARG A 202 -6.15 -21.59 10.93
C ARG A 202 -7.23 -22.28 11.77
N ALA A 203 -8.22 -22.89 11.14
CA ALA A 203 -9.28 -23.68 11.79
C ALA A 203 -8.90 -25.16 11.85
#